data_AF-A0A1B6HH51-F1
#
_entry.id   AF-A0A1B6HH51-F1
#
_cell.length_a   1.000
_cell.length_b   1.000
_cell.length_c   1.000
_cell.angle_alpha   90.00
_cell.angle_beta   90.00
_cell.angle_gamma   90.00
#
_symmetry.space_group_name_H-M   'P 1'
#
loop_
_entity.id
_entity.type
_entity.pdbx_description
1 polymer ?
#
loop_
_entity_poly.entity_id
_entity_poly.type
_entity_poly.pdbx_seq_one_letter_code
_entity_poly.pdbx_strand_id
1 'polypeptide(L)'
;GMDPVWQSASNKIIFQNSFKMKLSIIIGVIHMVFGVCMSVVNHGYFGNGIYVLLEFLPQVLFLILLFAYMCVLMFMKWILYGPPDHKSIYCAPSVLITFINMMLFKDSNSGKDPKFKDCDPYMYPYQNSIQMEF
;
A
#
# COMPACT_ATOMS: atom_id res chain seq x y z
N GLY A 1 -12.88 16.18 3.25
CA GLY A 1 -14.25 15.72 2.95
C GLY A 1 -14.32 15.22 1.52
N MET A 2 -15.41 14.55 1.12
CA MET A 2 -15.64 14.16 -0.28
C MET A 2 -16.31 15.31 -1.02
N ASP A 3 -15.85 15.63 -2.22
CA ASP A 3 -16.46 16.67 -3.06
C ASP A 3 -17.93 16.29 -3.39
N PRO A 4 -18.91 17.18 -3.14
CA PRO A 4 -20.32 16.93 -3.41
C PRO A 4 -20.64 16.59 -4.88
N VAL A 5 -19.79 17.01 -5.84
CA VAL A 5 -19.96 16.67 -7.26
C VAL A 5 -20.03 15.15 -7.48
N TRP A 6 -19.33 14.37 -6.65
CA TRP A 6 -19.37 12.90 -6.71
C TRP A 6 -20.72 12.29 -6.37
N GLN A 7 -21.64 13.00 -5.70
CA GLN A 7 -22.99 12.49 -5.44
C GLN A 7 -23.85 12.45 -6.70
N SER A 8 -23.58 13.34 -7.65
CA SER A 8 -24.30 13.48 -8.93
C SER A 8 -23.67 12.62 -10.05
N ALA A 9 -22.44 12.15 -9.89
CA ALA A 9 -21.75 11.34 -10.89
C ALA A 9 -22.34 9.93 -11.06
N SER A 10 -22.44 9.46 -12.30
CA SER A 10 -22.88 8.09 -12.63
C SER A 10 -21.95 7.01 -12.04
N ASN A 11 -20.63 7.29 -12.02
CA ASN A 11 -19.60 6.36 -11.55
C ASN A 11 -19.32 6.45 -10.03
N LYS A 12 -20.20 7.07 -9.24
CA LYS A 12 -19.97 7.34 -7.81
C LYS A 12 -19.69 6.09 -6.98
N ILE A 13 -20.39 5.01 -7.25
CA ILE A 13 -20.29 3.76 -6.46
C ILE A 13 -18.91 3.14 -6.66
N ILE A 14 -18.44 3.06 -7.91
CA ILE A 14 -17.14 2.48 -8.26
C ILE A 14 -16.01 3.27 -7.60
N PHE A 15 -16.06 4.61 -7.70
CA PHE A 15 -15.09 5.49 -7.06
C PHE A 15 -15.11 5.34 -5.53
N GLN A 16 -16.29 5.43 -4.91
CA GLN A 16 -16.43 5.35 -3.45
C GLN A 16 -16.01 3.99 -2.89
N ASN A 17 -16.30 2.89 -3.58
CA ASN A 17 -15.90 1.55 -3.15
C ASN A 17 -14.39 1.39 -3.17
N SER A 18 -13.73 1.81 -4.26
CA SER A 18 -12.27 1.77 -4.36
C SER A 18 -11.61 2.68 -3.31
N PHE A 19 -12.17 3.86 -3.07
CA PHE A 19 -11.67 4.79 -2.06
C PHE A 19 -11.81 4.23 -0.64
N LYS A 20 -13.00 3.73 -0.27
CA LYS A 20 -13.27 3.15 1.05
C LYS A 20 -12.39 1.94 1.34
N MET A 21 -12.15 1.08 0.35
CA MET A 21 -11.25 -0.06 0.51
C MET A 21 -9.84 0.38 0.88
N LYS A 22 -9.25 1.31 0.12
CA LYS A 22 -7.89 1.82 0.38
C LYS A 22 -7.81 2.53 1.74
N LEU A 23 -8.82 3.34 2.05
CA LEU A 23 -8.89 4.05 3.33
C LEU A 23 -8.98 3.08 4.52
N SER A 24 -9.81 2.04 4.41
CA SER A 24 -9.94 1.00 5.44
C SER A 24 -8.62 0.30 5.71
N ILE A 25 -7.83 0.03 4.66
CA ILE A 25 -6.52 -0.60 4.80
C ILE A 25 -5.54 0.34 5.52
N ILE A 26 -5.47 1.62 5.12
CA ILE A 26 -4.58 2.60 5.76
C ILE A 26 -4.90 2.76 7.24
N ILE A 27 -6.19 2.90 7.59
CA ILE A 27 -6.62 3.02 8.99
C ILE A 27 -6.30 1.74 9.76
N GLY A 28 -6.54 0.56 9.16
CA GLY A 28 -6.21 -0.72 9.77
C GLY A 28 -4.73 -0.86 10.09
N VAL A 29 -3.83 -0.49 9.18
CA VAL A 29 -2.39 -0.54 9.41
C VAL A 29 -1.96 0.41 10.52
N ILE A 30 -2.46 1.66 10.53
CA ILE A 30 -2.18 2.62 11.62
C ILE A 30 -2.63 2.05 12.97
N HIS A 31 -3.82 1.47 13.04
CA HIS A 31 -4.35 0.88 14.26
C HIS A 31 -3.54 -0.34 14.73
N MET A 32 -3.08 -1.19 13.80
CA MET A 32 -2.19 -2.31 14.12
C MET A 32 -0.83 -1.84 14.64
N VAL A 33 -0.19 -0.85 13.98
CA VAL A 33 1.07 -0.24 14.46
C VAL A 33 0.90 0.29 15.88
N PHE A 34 -0.18 1.03 16.14
CA PHE A 34 -0.47 1.57 17.46
C PHE A 34 -0.58 0.47 18.53
N GLY A 35 -1.28 -0.63 18.21
CA GLY A 35 -1.39 -1.79 19.12
C GLY A 35 -0.03 -2.40 19.45
N VAL A 36 0.85 -2.54 18.46
CA VAL A 36 2.21 -3.06 18.65
C VAL A 36 3.11 -2.07 19.39
N CYS A 37 2.93 -0.76 19.21
CA CYS A 37 3.64 0.24 20.03
C CYS A 37 3.24 0.17 21.51
N MET A 38 1.97 -0.13 21.82
CA MET A 38 1.53 -0.31 23.21
C MET A 38 2.17 -1.55 23.87
N SER A 39 2.50 -2.61 23.11
CA SER A 39 3.19 -3.77 23.68
C SER A 39 4.59 -3.40 24.19
N VAL A 40 5.31 -2.49 23.54
CA VAL A 40 6.62 -1.99 24.03
C VAL A 40 6.49 -1.29 25.38
N VAL A 41 5.50 -0.40 25.50
CA VAL A 41 5.25 0.32 26.75
C VAL A 41 4.96 -0.68 27.88
N ASN A 42 4.21 -1.74 27.57
CA ASN A 42 3.90 -2.81 28.51
C ASN A 42 5.17 -3.57 28.94
N HIS A 43 6.00 -4.05 28.00
CA HIS A 43 7.24 -4.75 28.34
C HIS A 43 8.25 -3.87 29.07
N GLY A 44 8.27 -2.57 28.75
CA GLY A 44 9.08 -1.56 29.46
C GLY A 44 8.66 -1.41 30.92
N TYR A 45 7.35 -1.42 31.21
CA TYR A 45 6.83 -1.35 32.58
C TYR A 45 7.18 -2.60 33.40
N PHE A 46 7.08 -3.79 32.81
CA PHE A 46 7.37 -5.06 33.50
C PHE A 46 8.86 -5.42 33.56
N GLY A 47 9.77 -4.58 33.04
CA GLY A 47 11.22 -4.79 33.08
C GLY A 47 11.73 -5.95 32.19
N ASN A 48 10.89 -6.45 31.30
CA ASN A 48 11.14 -7.66 30.51
C ASN A 48 11.63 -7.30 29.09
N GLY A 49 12.79 -6.63 29.02
CA GLY A 49 13.35 -6.09 27.76
C GLY A 49 13.70 -7.14 26.70
N ILE A 50 13.92 -8.40 27.09
CA ILE A 50 14.23 -9.51 26.18
C ILE A 50 13.08 -9.74 25.19
N TYR A 51 11.83 -9.60 25.63
CA TYR A 51 10.65 -9.78 24.78
C TYR A 51 10.48 -8.62 23.79
N VAL A 52 10.96 -7.42 24.11
CA VAL A 52 10.97 -6.31 23.15
C VAL A 52 11.86 -6.64 21.94
N LEU A 53 12.98 -7.32 22.16
CA LEU A 53 13.88 -7.67 21.06
C LEU A 53 13.45 -8.94 20.31
N LEU A 54 12.90 -9.93 21.00
CA LEU A 54 12.51 -11.22 20.39
C LEU A 54 11.08 -11.24 19.80
N GLU A 55 10.16 -10.41 20.32
CA GLU A 55 8.76 -10.39 19.89
C GLU A 55 8.44 -9.09 19.14
N PHE A 56 8.68 -7.94 19.75
CA PHE A 56 8.32 -6.65 19.14
C PHE A 56 9.15 -6.32 17.90
N LEU A 57 10.47 -6.53 17.94
CA LEU A 57 11.34 -6.20 16.80
C LEU A 57 10.97 -6.97 15.52
N PRO A 58 10.86 -8.32 15.50
CA PRO A 58 10.45 -9.03 14.29
C PRO A 58 9.02 -8.70 13.88
N GLN A 59 8.11 -8.49 14.84
CA GLN A 59 6.71 -8.15 14.55
C GLN A 59 6.58 -6.77 13.86
N VAL A 60 7.27 -5.75 14.37
CA VAL A 60 7.28 -4.41 13.77
C VAL A 60 7.99 -4.40 12.44
N LEU A 61 9.12 -5.09 12.32
CA LEU A 61 9.87 -5.18 11.08
C LEU A 61 8.99 -5.78 9.97
N PHE A 62 8.33 -6.92 10.24
CA PHE A 62 7.41 -7.54 9.28
C PHE A 62 6.26 -6.61 8.89
N LEU A 63 5.67 -5.92 9.87
CA LEU A 63 4.53 -5.04 9.64
C LEU A 63 4.91 -3.81 8.82
N ILE A 64 6.07 -3.19 9.10
CA ILE A 64 6.56 -2.03 8.34
C ILE A 64 6.92 -2.45 6.90
N LEU A 65 7.67 -3.55 6.74
CA LEU A 65 8.16 -4.00 5.43
C LEU A 65 7.02 -4.36 4.47
N LEU A 66 5.95 -5.01 4.96
CA LEU A 66 4.86 -5.43 4.08
C LEU A 66 3.73 -4.41 4.03
N PHE A 67 3.14 -4.09 5.18
CA PHE A 67 1.89 -3.35 5.22
C PHE A 67 2.11 -1.83 5.12
N ALA A 68 3.15 -1.29 5.79
CA ALA A 68 3.45 0.13 5.64
C ALA A 68 3.96 0.44 4.23
N TYR A 69 4.80 -0.42 3.63
CA TYR A 69 5.19 -0.31 2.22
C TYR A 69 3.97 -0.27 1.28
N MET A 70 2.99 -1.16 1.48
CA MET A 70 1.76 -1.13 0.70
C MET A 70 0.99 0.19 0.86
N CYS A 71 0.91 0.75 2.07
CA CYS A 71 0.31 2.07 2.29
C CYS A 71 1.06 3.18 1.54
N VAL A 72 2.40 3.16 1.55
CA VAL A 72 3.23 4.11 0.78
C VAL A 72 2.92 4.02 -0.72
N LEU A 73 2.77 2.81 -1.28
CA LEU A 73 2.36 2.64 -2.68
C LEU A 73 0.96 3.24 -2.97
N MET A 74 0.02 3.19 -2.02
CA MET A 74 -1.28 3.85 -2.21
C MET A 74 -1.17 5.37 -2.27
N PHE A 75 -0.37 5.97 -1.38
CA PHE A 75 -0.12 7.41 -1.39
C PHE A 75 0.63 7.84 -2.66
N MET A 76 1.67 7.11 -3.04
CA MET A 76 2.41 7.36 -4.28
C MET A 76 1.48 7.26 -5.50
N LYS A 77 0.56 6.29 -5.54
CA LYS A 77 -0.43 6.20 -6.63
C LYS A 77 -1.34 7.43 -6.69
N TRP A 78 -1.78 7.96 -5.54
CA TRP A 78 -2.61 9.17 -5.48
C TRP A 78 -1.87 10.44 -5.93
N ILE A 79 -0.55 10.50 -5.74
CA ILE A 79 0.26 11.67 -6.10
C ILE A 79 0.73 11.61 -7.56
N LEU A 80 1.19 10.43 -8.03
CA LEU A 80 1.83 10.29 -9.35
C LEU A 80 0.85 10.13 -10.52
N TYR A 81 -0.40 9.72 -10.26
CA TYR A 81 -1.40 9.49 -11.32
C TYR A 81 -2.57 10.45 -11.11
N GLY A 82 -2.64 11.47 -11.96
CA GLY A 82 -3.71 12.47 -11.93
C GLY A 82 -3.78 13.31 -13.23
N PRO A 83 -4.92 13.96 -13.52
CA PRO A 83 -5.03 14.89 -14.66
C PRO A 83 -4.29 16.23 -14.37
N PRO A 84 -3.80 16.98 -15.38
CA PRO A 84 -3.88 16.73 -16.84
C PRO A 84 -2.61 16.12 -17.46
N ASP A 85 -1.42 16.27 -16.85
CA ASP A 85 -0.13 15.78 -17.38
C ASP A 85 0.75 15.16 -16.27
N HIS A 86 0.22 14.12 -15.63
CA HIS A 86 1.00 13.12 -14.89
C HIS A 86 0.65 11.73 -15.44
N LYS A 87 1.53 10.72 -15.26
CA LYS A 87 1.47 9.38 -15.88
C LYS A 87 0.02 8.93 -16.13
N SER A 88 -0.28 8.48 -17.36
CA SER A 88 -1.67 8.30 -17.79
C SER A 88 -2.46 7.46 -16.78
N ILE A 89 -3.67 7.93 -16.43
CA ILE A 89 -4.56 7.27 -15.46
C ILE A 89 -4.86 5.83 -15.89
N TYR A 90 -4.85 5.58 -17.20
CA TYR A 90 -5.00 4.26 -17.79
C TYR A 90 -3.82 3.33 -17.45
N CYS A 91 -2.58 3.85 -17.39
CA CYS A 91 -1.41 3.07 -17.03
C CYS A 91 -1.21 2.87 -15.51
N ALA A 92 -2.19 3.22 -14.66
CA ALA A 92 -2.02 3.17 -13.21
C ALA A 92 -2.24 1.75 -12.65
N PRO A 93 -1.17 1.02 -12.22
CA PRO A 93 -1.30 -0.36 -11.76
C PRO A 93 -2.13 -0.46 -10.47
N SER A 94 -2.77 -1.60 -10.24
CA SER A 94 -3.53 -1.85 -9.02
C SER A 94 -2.60 -2.29 -7.88
N VAL A 95 -2.50 -1.44 -6.86
CA VAL A 95 -1.61 -1.65 -5.69
C VAL A 95 -1.79 -3.01 -5.03
N LEU A 96 -3.03 -3.51 -4.96
CA LEU A 96 -3.32 -4.84 -4.39
C LEU A 96 -2.73 -5.98 -5.23
N ILE A 97 -2.80 -5.90 -6.56
CA ILE A 97 -2.22 -6.94 -7.43
C ILE A 97 -0.68 -6.85 -7.39
N THR A 98 -0.13 -5.64 -7.34
CA THR A 98 1.30 -5.43 -7.12
C THR A 98 1.78 -6.09 -5.82
N PHE A 99 1.00 -5.97 -4.74
CA PHE A 99 1.29 -6.63 -3.46
C PHE A 99 1.19 -8.17 -3.56
N ILE A 100 0.17 -8.71 -4.22
CA ILE A 100 0.04 -10.16 -4.44
C ILE A 100 1.24 -10.69 -5.24
N ASN A 101 1.64 -9.99 -6.30
CA ASN A 101 2.77 -10.40 -7.14
C ASN A 101 4.10 -10.36 -6.39
N MET A 102 4.29 -9.39 -5.48
CA MET A 102 5.43 -9.37 -4.57
C MET A 102 5.48 -10.63 -3.70
N MET A 103 4.39 -10.97 -3.01
CA MET A 103 4.33 -12.17 -2.15
C MET A 103 4.46 -13.50 -2.93
N LEU A 104 4.08 -13.50 -4.20
CA LEU A 104 4.19 -14.66 -5.09
C LEU A 104 5.51 -14.71 -5.89
N PHE A 105 6.43 -13.75 -5.67
CA PHE A 105 7.67 -13.61 -6.43
C PHE A 105 7.45 -13.64 -7.95
N LYS A 106 6.40 -12.95 -8.41
CA LYS A 106 6.07 -12.82 -9.83
C LYS A 106 6.47 -11.44 -10.32
N ASP A 107 7.17 -11.40 -11.44
CA ASP A 107 7.37 -10.14 -12.16
C ASP A 107 6.02 -9.53 -12.55
N SER A 108 5.94 -8.20 -12.48
CA SER A 108 4.73 -7.45 -12.82
C SER A 108 4.38 -7.68 -14.29
N ASN A 109 3.42 -8.57 -14.55
CA ASN A 109 2.90 -8.88 -15.89
C ASN A 109 2.10 -7.72 -16.51
N SER A 110 2.15 -6.51 -15.93
CA SER A 110 1.39 -5.35 -16.40
C SER A 110 1.79 -4.87 -17.82
N GLY A 111 2.82 -5.46 -18.43
CA GLY A 111 3.16 -5.30 -19.87
C GLY A 111 2.68 -6.42 -20.80
N LYS A 112 1.99 -7.46 -20.31
CA LYS A 112 1.46 -8.58 -21.13
C LYS A 112 -0.04 -8.48 -21.42
N ASP A 113 -0.76 -7.62 -20.71
CA ASP A 113 -2.15 -7.34 -21.02
C ASP A 113 -2.24 -6.45 -22.27
N PRO A 114 -2.97 -6.85 -23.32
CA PRO A 114 -3.05 -6.11 -24.59
C PRO A 114 -3.65 -4.70 -24.43
N LYS A 115 -4.25 -4.39 -23.27
CA LYS A 115 -4.78 -3.07 -22.91
C LYS A 115 -3.72 -2.05 -22.45
N PHE A 116 -2.50 -2.49 -22.09
CA PHE A 116 -1.48 -1.65 -21.45
C PHE A 116 -0.12 -1.72 -22.17
N LYS A 117 -0.13 -1.98 -23.49
CA LYS A 117 1.07 -2.24 -24.29
C LYS A 117 2.13 -1.12 -24.25
N ASP A 118 1.70 0.13 -24.04
CA ASP A 118 2.57 1.31 -23.96
C ASP A 118 2.75 1.84 -22.52
N CYS A 119 2.38 1.04 -21.50
CA CYS A 119 2.44 1.43 -20.10
C CYS A 119 3.60 0.75 -19.36
N ASP A 120 4.34 1.53 -18.56
CA ASP A 120 5.31 0.94 -17.64
C ASP A 120 4.62 0.11 -16.54
N PRO A 121 5.05 -1.14 -16.31
CA PRO A 121 4.46 -2.02 -15.28
C PRO A 121 4.82 -1.61 -13.85
N TYR A 122 5.75 -0.66 -13.68
CA TYR A 122 6.27 -0.19 -12.42
C TYR A 122 5.96 1.30 -12.20
N MET A 123 5.74 1.65 -10.93
CA MET A 123 5.33 2.97 -10.51
C MET A 123 6.51 3.94 -10.43
N TYR A 124 7.68 3.45 -10.02
CA TYR A 124 8.94 4.19 -9.85
C TYR A 124 10.14 3.30 -10.26
N PRO A 125 11.33 3.89 -10.56
CA PRO A 125 12.49 3.11 -11.01
C PRO A 125 12.99 2.15 -9.93
N TYR A 126 13.52 0.99 -10.32
CA TYR A 126 14.04 -0.06 -9.43
C TYR A 126 13.01 -0.71 -8.48
N GLN A 127 11.72 -0.52 -8.73
CA GLN A 127 10.67 -1.11 -7.91
C GLN A 127 10.78 -2.65 -7.78
N ASN A 128 11.17 -3.37 -8.85
CA ASN A 128 11.32 -4.83 -8.78
C ASN A 128 12.43 -5.27 -7.82
N SER A 129 13.57 -4.56 -7.84
CA SER A 129 14.69 -4.86 -6.95
C SER A 129 14.30 -4.67 -5.49
N ILE A 130 13.65 -3.54 -5.18
CA ILE A 130 13.17 -3.25 -3.83
C ILE A 130 12.12 -4.26 -3.38
N GLN A 131 11.21 -4.68 -4.28
CA GLN A 131 10.18 -5.67 -3.97
C GLN A 131 10.70 -7.10 -3.79
N MET A 132 11.84 -7.46 -4.37
CA MET A 132 12.46 -8.77 -4.18
C MET A 132 13.37 -8.82 -2.95
N GLU A 133 13.87 -7.67 -2.50
CA GLU A 133 14.70 -7.55 -1.30
C GLU A 133 13.87 -7.60 -0.01
N PHE A 134 12.57 -7.25 -0.10
CA PHE A 134 11.59 -7.32 0.99
C PHE A 134 10.81 -8.63 0.99
#